data_AF-A0A9D7SDG6-F1
#
_entry.id   AF-A0A9D7SDG6-F1
#
_cell.length_a   1.000
_cell.length_b   1.000
_cell.length_c   1.000
_cell.angle_alpha   90.00
_cell.angle_beta   90.00
_cell.angle_gamma   90.00
#
_symmetry.space_group_name_H-M   'P 1'
#
loop_
_entity.id
_entity.type
_entity.pdbx_description
1 polymer ?
#
loop_
_entity_poly.entity_id
_entity_poly.type
_entity_poly.pdbx_seq_one_letter_code
_entity_poly.pdbx_strand_id
1 'polypeptide(L)'
;MDTINLRGSRKVGMGLSTMEGKKLLKGFNFNIASILSKALKASYQVDSASGVVRILDFIPQQDLVCPASATHCRIESAWSEIDFISGAIHSSISPAVSLVMDKTKSNVVLSPAQAPTGFGILLVVLKLSFFQEINGVVYSLNNGGLNAIEIVSVS
;
A
#
# COMPACT_ATOMS: atom_id res chain seq x y z
N MET A 1 -21.43 8.83 0.43
CA MET A 1 -22.52 8.03 -0.23
C MET A 1 -23.09 8.87 -1.36
N ASP A 2 -23.50 8.27 -2.48
CA ASP A 2 -24.21 9.03 -3.53
C ASP A 2 -25.60 9.45 -3.03
N THR A 3 -25.77 10.76 -2.81
CA THR A 3 -27.02 11.38 -2.36
C THR A 3 -27.78 12.06 -3.48
N ILE A 4 -27.23 12.07 -4.71
CA ILE A 4 -27.83 12.73 -5.86
C ILE A 4 -28.76 11.75 -6.58
N ASN A 5 -28.30 10.52 -6.81
CA ASN A 5 -29.11 9.51 -7.50
C ASN A 5 -30.05 8.77 -6.53
N LEU A 6 -31.25 8.45 -7.03
CA LEU A 6 -32.24 7.65 -6.31
C LEU A 6 -31.69 6.27 -5.93
N ARG A 7 -32.26 5.68 -4.88
CA ARG A 7 -31.96 4.29 -4.50
C ARG A 7 -32.25 3.37 -5.69
N GLY A 8 -31.34 2.45 -6.01
CA GLY A 8 -31.39 1.62 -7.21
C GLY A 8 -30.65 2.20 -8.43
N SER A 9 -30.29 3.48 -8.40
CA SER A 9 -29.53 4.17 -9.47
C SER A 9 -28.27 4.88 -8.96
N ARG A 10 -27.89 4.65 -7.70
CA ARG A 10 -26.66 5.20 -7.11
C ARG A 10 -25.42 4.74 -7.85
N LYS A 11 -24.49 5.66 -8.08
CA LYS A 11 -23.24 5.41 -8.78
C LYS A 11 -22.07 5.44 -7.81
N VAL A 12 -21.19 4.45 -7.92
CA VAL A 12 -19.98 4.33 -7.08
C VAL A 12 -19.09 5.56 -7.26
N GLY A 13 -18.84 5.98 -8.51
CA GLY A 13 -18.06 7.18 -8.80
C GLY A 13 -18.58 8.42 -8.05
N MET A 14 -19.88 8.71 -8.14
CA MET A 14 -20.49 9.85 -7.43
C MET A 14 -20.35 9.73 -5.90
N GLY A 15 -20.51 8.52 -5.37
CA GLY A 15 -20.35 8.26 -3.95
C GLY A 15 -18.91 8.48 -3.47
N LEU A 16 -17.93 8.03 -4.25
CA LEU A 16 -16.51 8.13 -3.92
C LEU A 16 -15.89 9.49 -4.24
N SER A 17 -16.55 10.34 -5.06
CA SER A 17 -16.15 11.74 -5.23
C SER A 17 -16.34 12.59 -3.96
N THR A 18 -17.19 12.14 -3.02
CA THR A 18 -17.42 12.83 -1.73
C THR A 18 -16.29 12.56 -0.72
N MET A 19 -16.04 13.51 0.18
CA MET A 19 -15.03 13.37 1.25
C MET A 19 -15.29 12.12 2.12
N GLU A 20 -16.55 11.87 2.44
CA GLU A 20 -17.00 10.72 3.24
C GLU A 20 -16.81 9.41 2.46
N GLY A 21 -17.03 9.42 1.14
CA GLY A 21 -16.78 8.28 0.28
C GLY A 21 -15.30 7.92 0.21
N LYS A 22 -14.43 8.92 0.01
CA LYS A 22 -12.97 8.73 0.00
C LYS A 22 -12.46 8.13 1.32
N LYS A 23 -12.99 8.57 2.46
CA LYS A 23 -12.64 8.03 3.78
C LYS A 23 -12.91 6.54 3.94
N LEU A 24 -13.87 5.97 3.20
CA LEU A 24 -14.16 4.52 3.25
C LEU A 24 -13.07 3.66 2.60
N LEU A 25 -12.28 4.23 1.68
CA LEU A 25 -11.22 3.50 0.99
C LEU A 25 -9.92 3.45 1.81
N LYS A 26 -9.63 4.49 2.60
CA LYS A 26 -8.43 4.53 3.42
C LYS A 26 -8.46 3.43 4.49
N GLY A 27 -7.41 2.62 4.55
CA GLY A 27 -7.32 1.45 5.44
C GLY A 27 -7.93 0.17 4.84
N PHE A 28 -8.43 0.21 3.61
CA PHE A 28 -8.87 -1.02 2.94
C PHE A 28 -7.68 -1.95 2.73
N ASN A 29 -7.79 -3.17 3.24
CA ASN A 29 -6.78 -4.22 3.12
C ASN A 29 -7.18 -5.22 2.05
N PHE A 30 -6.29 -5.49 1.09
CA PHE A 30 -6.54 -6.43 0.00
C PHE A 30 -6.28 -7.89 0.40
N ASN A 31 -5.62 -8.11 1.53
CA ASN A 31 -5.41 -9.43 2.09
C ASN A 31 -6.00 -9.51 3.50
N ILE A 32 -7.15 -10.16 3.65
CA ILE A 32 -7.79 -10.35 4.96
C ILE A 32 -6.94 -11.21 5.91
N ALA A 33 -6.07 -12.07 5.38
CA ALA A 33 -5.17 -12.89 6.18
C ALA A 33 -3.94 -12.11 6.66
N SER A 34 -3.59 -10.98 6.03
CA SER A 34 -2.46 -10.13 6.40
C SER A 34 -2.83 -8.65 6.37
N ILE A 35 -3.23 -8.15 7.53
CA ILE A 35 -3.57 -6.74 7.72
C ILE A 35 -2.29 -5.93 7.91
N LEU A 36 -2.11 -4.86 7.12
CA LEU A 36 -0.87 -4.08 7.13
C LEU A 36 -0.57 -3.50 8.51
N SER A 37 -1.55 -2.91 9.19
CA SER A 37 -1.39 -2.39 10.57
C SER A 37 -1.03 -3.48 11.62
N LYS A 38 -1.27 -4.76 11.30
CA LYS A 38 -0.80 -5.88 12.13
C LYS A 38 0.64 -6.27 11.79
N ALA A 39 1.01 -6.23 10.51
CA ALA A 39 2.33 -6.63 10.03
C ALA A 39 3.41 -5.54 10.17
N LEU A 40 3.07 -4.28 9.96
CA LEU A 40 3.96 -3.12 10.05
C LEU A 40 3.61 -2.29 11.29
N LYS A 41 4.54 -2.20 12.25
CA LYS A 41 4.41 -1.44 13.51
C LYS A 41 5.03 -0.06 13.45
N ALA A 42 5.93 0.18 12.49
CA ALA A 42 6.50 1.51 12.27
C ALA A 42 5.45 2.51 11.79
N SER A 43 5.66 3.77 12.17
CA SER A 43 4.91 4.90 11.61
C SER A 43 5.41 5.24 10.22
N TYR A 44 4.50 5.67 9.35
CA TYR A 44 4.83 6.09 8.00
C TYR A 44 4.16 7.43 7.67
N GLN A 45 4.76 8.16 6.74
CA GLN A 45 4.27 9.42 6.20
C GLN A 45 3.99 9.25 4.72
N VAL A 46 2.89 9.83 4.25
CA VAL A 46 2.52 9.83 2.83
C VAL A 46 2.38 11.26 2.36
N ASP A 47 3.14 11.64 1.35
CA ASP A 47 2.93 12.86 0.58
C ASP A 47 1.96 12.55 -0.57
N SER A 48 0.70 12.97 -0.44
CA SER A 48 -0.33 12.72 -1.45
C SER A 48 -0.10 13.48 -2.76
N ALA A 49 0.71 14.54 -2.77
CA ALA A 49 0.99 15.32 -3.98
C ALA A 49 2.04 14.67 -4.87
N SER A 50 2.96 13.89 -4.28
CA SER A 50 4.04 13.19 -5.00
C SER A 50 3.91 11.67 -4.98
N GLY A 51 3.00 11.13 -4.17
CA GLY A 51 2.86 9.69 -3.92
C GLY A 51 3.99 9.11 -3.06
N VAL A 52 4.93 9.93 -2.56
CA VAL A 52 6.08 9.45 -1.81
C VAL A 52 5.67 8.95 -0.42
N VAL A 53 6.14 7.76 -0.06
CA VAL A 53 5.96 7.18 1.27
C VAL A 53 7.30 7.12 2.00
N ARG A 54 7.31 7.53 3.27
CA ARG A 54 8.51 7.51 4.13
C ARG A 54 8.24 6.72 5.40
N ILE A 55 9.14 5.81 5.74
CA ILE A 55 9.21 5.11 7.02
C ILE A 55 10.57 5.45 7.61
N LEU A 56 10.60 6.25 8.66
CA LEU A 56 11.83 6.74 9.27
C LEU A 56 12.24 5.84 10.43
N ASP A 57 13.55 5.76 10.67
CA ASP A 57 14.14 4.99 11.78
C ASP A 57 13.68 3.52 11.84
N PHE A 58 13.42 2.92 10.67
CA PHE A 58 12.87 1.58 10.51
C PHE A 58 13.89 0.51 10.89
N ILE A 59 13.46 -0.42 11.75
CA ILE A 59 14.24 -1.58 12.21
C ILE A 59 13.42 -2.86 11.91
N PRO A 60 13.77 -3.64 10.87
CA PRO A 60 12.95 -4.77 10.41
C PRO A 60 12.55 -5.78 11.51
N GLN A 61 13.48 -6.19 12.38
CA GLN A 61 13.17 -7.14 13.47
C GLN A 61 12.26 -6.58 14.58
N GLN A 62 12.16 -5.26 14.71
CA GLN A 62 11.33 -4.62 15.75
C GLN A 62 10.00 -4.15 15.19
N ASP A 63 10.02 -3.62 13.96
CA ASP A 63 8.90 -2.95 13.35
C ASP A 63 8.03 -3.87 12.47
N LEU A 64 8.45 -5.12 12.25
CA LEU A 64 7.67 -6.10 11.50
C LEU A 64 7.25 -7.28 12.36
N VAL A 65 5.98 -7.68 12.17
CA VAL A 65 5.50 -9.00 12.57
C VAL A 65 5.56 -9.90 11.33
N CYS A 66 6.47 -10.87 11.35
CA CYS A 66 6.77 -11.73 10.22
C CYS A 66 6.84 -13.21 10.62
N PRO A 67 6.85 -14.15 9.65
CA PRO A 67 7.15 -15.55 9.91
C PRO A 67 8.56 -15.73 10.47
N ALA A 68 8.75 -16.77 11.27
CA ALA A 68 10.07 -17.16 11.76
C ALA A 68 11.08 -17.52 10.64
N SER A 69 10.59 -17.93 9.47
CA SER A 69 11.43 -18.28 8.30
C SER A 69 11.82 -17.07 7.43
N ALA A 70 11.27 -15.88 7.68
CA ALA A 70 11.58 -14.71 6.86
C ALA A 70 13.01 -14.23 7.13
N THR A 71 13.82 -14.14 6.08
CA THR A 71 15.17 -13.56 6.15
C THR A 71 15.22 -12.18 5.52
N HIS A 72 14.25 -11.84 4.67
CA HIS A 72 14.15 -10.52 4.04
C HIS A 72 12.71 -10.03 3.99
N CYS A 73 12.54 -8.72 3.86
CA CYS A 73 11.29 -8.10 3.47
C CYS A 73 11.49 -7.18 2.25
N ARG A 74 10.41 -6.95 1.51
CA ARG A 74 10.33 -5.89 0.51
C ARG A 74 9.15 -4.99 0.80
N ILE A 75 9.38 -3.70 0.69
CA ILE A 75 8.35 -2.67 0.80
C ILE A 75 8.32 -1.90 -0.52
N GLU A 76 7.12 -1.74 -1.07
CA GLU A 76 6.87 -0.95 -2.27
C GLU A 76 5.53 -0.22 -2.15
N SER A 77 5.39 0.87 -2.91
CA SER A 77 4.16 1.64 -2.97
C SER A 77 3.69 1.80 -4.41
N ALA A 78 2.38 1.92 -4.58
CA ALA A 78 1.77 2.30 -5.85
C ALA A 78 0.98 3.61 -5.66
N TRP A 79 1.23 4.59 -6.52
CA TRP A 79 0.43 5.80 -6.63
C TRP A 79 -0.47 5.67 -7.86
N SER A 80 -1.77 5.55 -7.61
CA SER A 80 -2.76 5.16 -8.59
C SER A 80 -3.84 6.22 -8.73
N GLU A 81 -4.23 6.52 -9.96
CA GLU A 81 -5.47 7.23 -10.29
C GLU A 81 -6.48 6.20 -10.79
N ILE A 82 -7.71 6.26 -10.26
CA ILE A 82 -8.81 5.40 -10.68
C ILE A 82 -10.03 6.27 -11.00
N ASP A 83 -10.47 6.20 -12.24
CA ASP A 83 -11.75 6.76 -12.67
C ASP A 83 -12.85 5.69 -12.54
N PHE A 84 -13.68 5.83 -11.49
CA PHE A 84 -14.80 4.92 -11.23
C PHE A 84 -16.01 5.13 -12.17
N ILE A 85 -15.97 6.09 -13.09
CA ILE A 85 -16.98 6.31 -14.11
C ILE A 85 -16.59 5.59 -15.40
N SER A 86 -15.36 5.81 -15.89
CA SER A 86 -14.87 5.19 -17.13
C SER A 86 -14.24 3.81 -16.91
N GLY A 87 -13.80 3.50 -15.69
CA GLY A 87 -13.03 2.31 -15.35
C GLY A 87 -11.53 2.42 -15.67
N ALA A 88 -11.05 3.59 -16.11
CA ALA A 88 -9.64 3.82 -16.39
C ALA A 88 -8.80 3.76 -15.10
N ILE A 89 -7.60 3.19 -15.20
CA ILE A 89 -6.64 3.08 -14.11
C ILE A 89 -5.27 3.47 -14.66
N HIS A 90 -4.62 4.42 -13.99
CA HIS A 90 -3.24 4.81 -14.25
C HIS A 90 -2.45 4.64 -12.96
N SER A 91 -1.24 4.08 -13.03
CA SER A 91 -0.46 3.80 -11.82
C SER A 91 1.02 3.98 -12.05
N SER A 92 1.70 4.47 -11.02
CA SER A 92 3.16 4.50 -10.92
C SER A 92 3.58 3.76 -9.66
N ILE A 93 4.45 2.76 -9.82
CA ILE A 93 4.93 1.92 -8.73
C ILE A 93 6.34 2.36 -8.39
N SER A 94 6.63 2.56 -7.10
CA SER A 94 7.98 2.85 -6.63
C SER A 94 8.90 1.64 -6.81
N PRO A 95 10.21 1.83 -7.01
CA PRO A 95 11.17 0.74 -6.83
C PRO A 95 11.00 0.08 -5.45
N ALA A 96 11.08 -1.25 -5.41
CA ALA A 96 10.97 -1.98 -4.15
C ALA A 96 12.23 -1.81 -3.31
N VAL A 97 12.07 -1.45 -2.03
CA VAL A 97 13.16 -1.43 -1.06
C VAL A 97 13.25 -2.80 -0.41
N SER A 98 14.38 -3.49 -0.63
CA SER A 98 14.66 -4.80 -0.04
C SER A 98 15.54 -4.64 1.21
N LEU A 99 15.16 -5.29 2.30
CA LEU A 99 15.88 -5.23 3.57
C LEU A 99 16.06 -6.64 4.14
N VAL A 100 17.17 -6.84 4.84
CA VAL A 100 17.42 -8.05 5.64
C VAL A 100 16.61 -7.95 6.93
N MET A 101 16.11 -9.07 7.43
CA MET A 101 15.40 -9.16 8.71
C MET A 101 16.40 -9.10 9.89
N ASP A 102 17.01 -7.93 10.11
CA ASP A 102 17.98 -7.68 11.17
C ASP A 102 17.61 -6.46 12.05
N LYS A 103 18.55 -6.02 12.90
CA LYS A 103 18.40 -4.85 13.79
C LYS A 103 19.00 -3.57 13.21
N THR A 104 19.35 -3.57 11.92
CA THR A 104 19.96 -2.41 11.28
C THR A 104 18.89 -1.34 11.06
N LYS A 105 19.11 -0.17 11.69
CA LYS A 105 18.21 0.98 11.54
C LYS A 105 18.45 1.68 10.21
N SER A 106 17.38 1.94 9.45
CA SER A 106 17.45 2.63 8.16
C SER A 106 16.18 3.43 7.87
N ASN A 107 16.25 4.36 6.92
CA ASN A 107 15.07 5.04 6.41
C ASN A 107 14.61 4.33 5.13
N VAL A 108 13.31 4.08 5.02
CA VAL A 108 12.67 3.59 3.78
C VAL A 108 11.99 4.77 3.10
N VAL A 109 12.35 5.01 1.83
CA VAL A 109 11.73 6.03 0.99
C VAL A 109 11.25 5.36 -0.29
N LEU A 110 9.94 5.41 -0.53
CA LEU A 110 9.29 4.83 -1.69
C LEU A 110 8.83 5.96 -2.59
N SER A 111 9.45 6.08 -3.76
CA SER A 111 9.21 7.18 -4.70
C SER A 111 8.72 6.63 -6.03
N PRO A 112 7.41 6.67 -6.31
CA PRO A 112 6.87 6.47 -7.65
C PRO A 112 7.54 7.43 -8.65
N ALA A 113 7.85 6.95 -9.85
CA ALA A 113 8.68 7.70 -10.80
C ALA A 113 7.98 8.92 -11.42
N GLN A 114 6.65 8.86 -11.53
CA GLN A 114 5.84 9.89 -12.17
C GLN A 114 4.43 9.91 -11.58
N ALA A 115 3.75 11.04 -11.68
CA ALA A 115 2.35 11.12 -11.32
C ALA A 115 1.47 10.28 -12.25
N PRO A 116 0.47 9.55 -11.72
CA PRO A 116 -0.53 8.93 -12.55
C PRO A 116 -1.35 10.02 -13.26
N THR A 117 -1.67 9.78 -14.53
CA THR A 117 -2.47 10.70 -15.35
C THR A 117 -3.95 10.48 -15.08
N GLY A 118 -4.78 11.53 -15.15
CA GLY A 118 -6.24 11.40 -15.04
C GLY A 118 -6.87 12.39 -14.07
N PHE A 119 -8.18 12.27 -13.89
CA PHE A 119 -9.01 13.18 -13.07
C PHE A 119 -9.91 12.45 -12.06
N GLY A 120 -9.72 11.14 -11.89
CA GLY A 120 -10.40 10.30 -10.93
C GLY A 120 -9.80 10.42 -9.53
N ILE A 121 -9.93 9.36 -8.76
CA ILE A 121 -9.53 9.32 -7.35
C ILE A 121 -8.07 8.88 -7.27
N LEU A 122 -7.27 9.66 -6.55
CA LEU A 122 -5.88 9.32 -6.29
C LEU A 122 -5.76 8.48 -5.02
N LEU A 123 -5.02 7.39 -5.12
CA LEU A 123 -4.78 6.43 -4.05
C LEU A 123 -3.28 6.19 -3.92
N VAL A 124 -2.81 6.06 -2.68
CA VAL A 124 -1.49 5.47 -2.41
C VAL A 124 -1.71 4.14 -1.71
N VAL A 125 -1.15 3.09 -2.29
CA VAL A 125 -1.20 1.72 -1.77
C VAL A 125 0.19 1.36 -1.27
N LEU A 126 0.28 0.79 -0.06
CA LEU A 126 1.53 0.28 0.50
C LEU A 126 1.49 -1.25 0.52
N LYS A 127 2.54 -1.88 0.02
CA LYS A 127 2.71 -3.33 -0.01
C LYS A 127 3.95 -3.73 0.78
N LEU A 128 3.77 -4.74 1.63
CA LEU A 128 4.81 -5.41 2.39
C LEU A 128 4.81 -6.89 1.99
N SER A 129 5.98 -7.43 1.67
CA SER A 129 6.14 -8.85 1.33
C SER A 129 7.37 -9.45 2.00
N PHE A 130 7.28 -10.73 2.33
CA PHE A 130 8.34 -11.46 3.03
C PHE A 130 8.99 -12.51 2.15
N PHE A 131 10.28 -12.72 2.37
CA PHE A 131 11.11 -13.64 1.61
C PHE A 131 12.02 -14.44 2.52
N GLN A 132 12.41 -15.62 2.06
CA GLN A 132 13.38 -16.49 2.71
C GLN A 132 14.53 -16.77 1.74
N GLU A 133 15.75 -16.60 2.23
CA GLU A 133 16.96 -16.98 1.52
C GLU A 133 17.41 -18.37 1.95
N ILE A 134 17.64 -19.25 0.98
CA ILE A 134 18.16 -20.59 1.20
C ILE A 134 19.30 -20.78 0.19
N ASN A 135 20.51 -21.03 0.68
CA ASN A 135 21.71 -21.26 -0.13
C ASN A 135 21.99 -20.15 -1.17
N GLY A 136 21.80 -18.88 -0.80
CA GLY A 136 22.01 -17.74 -1.69
C GLY A 136 20.85 -17.41 -2.63
N VAL A 137 19.76 -18.17 -2.59
CA VAL A 137 18.58 -17.94 -3.44
C VAL A 137 17.42 -17.42 -2.59
N VAL A 138 16.82 -16.30 -3.02
CA VAL A 138 15.72 -15.62 -2.32
C VAL A 138 14.37 -16.06 -2.88
N TYR A 139 13.55 -16.68 -2.03
CA TYR A 139 12.21 -17.19 -2.35
C TYR A 139 11.13 -16.35 -1.69
N SER A 140 10.04 -16.09 -2.41
CA SER A 140 8.87 -15.40 -1.86
C SER A 140 8.11 -16.30 -0.90
N LEU A 141 7.79 -15.80 0.29
CA LEU A 141 6.94 -16.51 1.25
C LEU A 141 5.46 -16.28 0.93
N ASN A 142 4.97 -16.93 -0.13
CA ASN A 142 3.62 -16.76 -0.67
C ASN A 142 2.63 -17.83 -0.17
N ASN A 143 2.54 -18.05 1.14
CA ASN A 143 1.56 -18.98 1.71
C ASN A 143 0.14 -18.37 1.86
N GLY A 144 -0.14 -17.26 1.17
CA GLY A 144 -1.41 -16.51 1.24
C GLY A 144 -1.62 -15.71 2.52
N GLY A 145 -0.92 -16.03 3.61
CA GLY A 145 -1.15 -15.45 4.94
C GLY A 145 -0.30 -14.23 5.30
N LEU A 146 0.63 -13.79 4.45
CA LEU A 146 1.74 -12.96 4.91
C LEU A 146 1.93 -11.62 4.21
N ASN A 147 1.69 -11.54 2.90
CA ASN A 147 1.87 -10.28 2.18
C ASN A 147 0.70 -9.33 2.50
N ALA A 148 1.01 -8.15 3.02
CA ALA A 148 0.03 -7.14 3.36
C ALA A 148 -0.01 -6.06 2.27
N ILE A 149 -1.22 -5.64 1.89
CA ILE A 149 -1.45 -4.56 0.94
C ILE A 149 -2.62 -3.73 1.46
N GLU A 150 -2.41 -2.42 1.64
CA GLU A 150 -3.41 -1.50 2.18
C GLU A 150 -3.42 -0.18 1.41
N ILE A 151 -4.61 0.43 1.27
CA ILE A 151 -4.74 1.83 0.83
C ILE A 151 -4.37 2.76 1.99
N VAL A 152 -3.20 3.38 1.93
CA VAL A 152 -2.67 4.25 3.00
C VAL A 152 -3.01 5.72 2.81
N SER A 153 -3.38 6.13 1.59
CA SER A 153 -3.84 7.50 1.30
C SER A 153 -4.90 7.52 0.20
N VAL A 154 -5.80 8.50 0.28
CA VAL A 154 -6.88 8.77 -0.68
C VAL A 154 -7.03 10.28 -0.80
N SER A 155 -7.00 10.82 -2.02
CA SER A 155 -7.14 12.26 -2.30
C SER A 155 -8.03 12.53 -3.50
#